data_AF-A0A5B7C5G1-F1
#
_entry.id   AF-A0A5B7C5G1-F1
#
_cell.length_a   1.000
_cell.length_b   1.000
_cell.length_c   1.000
_cell.angle_alpha   90.00
_cell.angle_beta   90.00
_cell.angle_gamma   90.00
#
_symmetry.space_group_name_H-M   'P 1'
#
loop_
_entity.id
_entity.type
_entity.pdbx_description
1 polymer ?
#
loop_
_entity_poly.entity_id
_entity_poly.type
_entity_poly.pdbx_seq_one_letter_code
_entity_poly.pdbx_strand_id
1 'polypeptide(L)'
;TYLDLSWNHFEGPIPHQLGNISSLRYLDLSGNQLQLYVDSLSWIAPLYSLEYLDMSDVNLHKAADWLQAVSMLPSLIELYFINSQLDKMIQPVGYANFTSL
;
A
#
# COMPACT_ATOMS: atom_id res chain seq x y z
N THR A 1 9.54 -13.71 4.58
CA THR A 1 9.41 -12.40 5.25
C THR A 1 9.73 -11.22 4.33
N TYR A 2 10.50 -11.39 3.25
CA TYR A 2 10.89 -10.29 2.37
C TYR A 2 10.43 -10.56 0.93
N LEU A 3 9.80 -9.58 0.30
CA LEU A 3 9.44 -9.61 -1.12
C LEU A 3 9.68 -8.22 -1.72
N ASP A 4 10.54 -8.17 -2.73
CA ASP A 4 10.85 -6.95 -3.49
C ASP A 4 10.54 -7.22 -4.96
N LEU A 5 9.61 -6.44 -5.48
CA LEU A 5 9.17 -6.42 -6.89
C LEU A 5 9.35 -5.01 -7.48
N SER A 6 10.18 -4.18 -6.84
CA SER A 6 10.40 -2.79 -7.22
C SER A 6 11.13 -2.65 -8.55
N TRP A 7 11.02 -1.49 -9.19
CA TRP A 7 11.76 -1.12 -10.40
C TRP A 7 11.61 -2.11 -11.56
N ASN A 8 10.41 -2.65 -11.71
CA ASN A 8 10.03 -3.50 -12.83
C ASN A 8 9.07 -2.75 -13.79
N HIS A 9 8.61 -3.46 -14.81
CA HIS A 9 7.57 -3.02 -15.73
C HIS A 9 6.27 -3.80 -15.50
N PHE A 10 5.94 -4.11 -14.24
CA PHE A 10 4.68 -4.78 -13.95
C PHE A 10 3.51 -3.83 -14.21
N GLU A 11 2.45 -4.38 -14.79
CA GLU A 11 1.25 -3.65 -15.16
C GLU A 11 0.00 -4.39 -14.67
N GLY A 12 -1.09 -3.65 -14.50
CA GLY A 12 -2.37 -4.21 -14.13
C GLY A 12 -2.66 -4.17 -12.62
N PRO A 13 -3.71 -4.88 -12.18
CA PRO A 13 -4.11 -4.88 -10.78
C PRO A 13 -3.12 -5.68 -9.94
N ILE A 14 -2.77 -5.17 -8.75
CA ILE A 14 -2.00 -5.93 -7.77
C ILE A 14 -2.88 -7.10 -7.28
N PRO A 15 -2.41 -8.36 -7.37
CA PRO A 15 -3.20 -9.51 -6.95
C PRO A 15 -3.35 -9.54 -5.42
N HIS A 16 -4.60 -9.52 -4.92
CA HIS A 16 -4.90 -9.55 -3.49
C HIS A 16 -4.36 -10.81 -2.77
N GLN A 17 -4.02 -11.85 -3.52
CA GLN A 17 -3.38 -13.07 -3.03
C GLN A 17 -2.03 -12.81 -2.35
N LEU A 18 -1.37 -11.67 -2.58
CA LEU A 18 -0.20 -11.26 -1.78
C LEU A 18 -0.54 -11.17 -0.28
N GLY A 19 -1.79 -10.85 0.07
CA GLY A 19 -2.30 -10.85 1.44
C GLY A 19 -2.24 -12.23 2.12
N ASN A 20 -2.11 -13.32 1.37
CA ASN A 20 -2.00 -14.67 1.94
C ASN A 20 -0.60 -14.95 2.52
N ILE A 21 0.40 -14.12 2.20
CA ILE A 21 1.77 -14.30 2.69
C ILE A 21 1.89 -13.58 4.05
N SER A 22 1.10 -14.01 5.04
CA SER A 22 0.98 -13.35 6.36
C SER A 22 2.27 -13.22 7.16
N SER A 23 3.31 -13.97 6.78
CA SER A 23 4.67 -13.87 7.34
C SER A 23 5.54 -12.78 6.69
N LEU A 24 5.02 -12.00 5.75
CA LEU A 24 5.75 -10.85 5.19
C LEU A 24 6.02 -9.81 6.27
N ARG A 25 7.24 -9.29 6.23
CA ARG A 25 7.78 -8.19 7.03
C ARG A 25 8.17 -7.02 6.14
N TYR A 26 8.56 -7.30 4.90
CA TYR A 26 8.99 -6.31 3.93
C TYR A 26 8.29 -6.59 2.60
N LEU A 27 7.61 -5.58 2.08
CA LEU A 27 6.98 -5.60 0.77
C LEU A 27 7.30 -4.30 0.02
N ASP A 28 8.00 -4.42 -1.09
CA ASP A 28 8.30 -3.30 -2.00
C ASP A 28 7.70 -3.60 -3.39
N LEU A 29 6.77 -2.73 -3.81
CA LEU A 29 6.12 -2.74 -5.12
C LEU A 29 6.45 -1.47 -5.92
N SER A 30 7.44 -0.70 -5.47
CA SER A 30 7.70 0.65 -5.94
C SER A 30 8.28 0.71 -7.35
N GLY A 31 8.28 1.89 -7.97
CA GLY A 31 8.99 2.10 -9.24
C GLY A 31 8.40 1.34 -10.44
N ASN A 32 7.12 0.97 -10.39
CA ASN A 32 6.38 0.32 -11.48
C ASN A 32 5.57 1.32 -12.33
N GLN A 33 6.07 2.56 -12.44
CA GLN A 33 5.64 3.58 -13.40
C GLN A 33 4.12 3.86 -13.44
N LEU A 34 3.43 3.76 -12.30
CA LEU A 34 1.97 3.92 -12.17
C LEU A 34 1.13 2.93 -12.99
N GLN A 35 1.75 1.88 -13.53
CA GLN A 35 1.06 0.82 -14.28
C GLN A 35 0.44 -0.23 -13.37
N LEU A 36 1.01 -0.44 -12.19
CA LEU A 36 0.35 -1.16 -11.10
C LEU A 36 -0.73 -0.30 -10.46
N TYR A 37 -1.87 -0.91 -10.14
CA TYR A 37 -2.97 -0.22 -9.47
C TYR A 37 -3.71 -1.12 -8.49
N VAL A 38 -4.44 -0.48 -7.57
CA VAL A 38 -5.38 -1.12 -6.65
C VAL A 38 -6.64 -0.29 -6.52
N ASP A 39 -7.77 -0.99 -6.42
CA ASP A 39 -9.06 -0.36 -6.10
C ASP A 39 -9.31 -0.33 -4.58
N SER A 40 -8.58 -1.14 -3.79
CA SER A 40 -8.67 -1.22 -2.33
C SER A 40 -7.36 -1.71 -1.74
N LEU A 41 -6.98 -1.21 -0.55
CA LEU A 41 -5.81 -1.67 0.21
C LEU A 41 -6.14 -2.74 1.25
N SER A 42 -7.40 -3.14 1.42
CA SER A 42 -7.84 -4.14 2.39
C SER A 42 -7.08 -5.48 2.34
N TRP A 43 -6.48 -5.84 1.21
CA TRP A 43 -5.67 -7.06 1.06
C TRP A 43 -4.39 -7.06 1.92
N ILE A 44 -3.91 -5.89 2.38
CA ILE A 44 -2.75 -5.83 3.30
C ILE A 44 -3.15 -6.14 4.75
N ALA A 45 -4.45 -6.05 5.11
CA ALA A 45 -4.90 -6.22 6.49
C ALA A 45 -4.49 -7.55 7.17
N PRO A 46 -4.37 -8.70 6.45
CA PRO A 46 -3.87 -9.95 7.04
C PRO A 46 -2.34 -9.99 7.23
N LEU A 47 -1.60 -8.99 6.76
CA LEU A 47 -0.13 -8.93 6.85
C LEU A 47 0.32 -8.39 8.22
N TYR A 48 -0.06 -9.08 9.29
CA TYR A 48 0.16 -8.62 10.67
C TYR A 48 1.65 -8.42 11.05
N SER A 49 2.56 -9.10 10.36
CA SER A 49 4.01 -8.97 10.58
C SER A 49 4.67 -7.91 9.71
N LEU A 50 3.92 -7.18 8.87
CA LEU A 50 4.48 -6.24 7.92
C LEU A 50 5.05 -5.02 8.66
N GLU A 51 6.33 -4.77 8.44
CA GLU A 51 7.13 -3.69 9.04
C GLU A 51 7.45 -2.60 8.02
N TYR A 52 7.60 -2.96 6.75
CA TYR A 52 7.93 -2.06 5.66
C TYR A 52 6.96 -2.29 4.49
N LEU A 53 6.36 -1.20 4.02
CA LEU A 53 5.53 -1.16 2.82
C LEU A 53 5.92 0.03 1.94
N ASP A 54 6.44 -0.26 0.74
CA ASP A 54 6.63 0.74 -0.31
C ASP A 54 5.72 0.45 -1.51
N MET A 55 4.82 1.38 -1.81
CA MET A 55 3.98 1.38 -3.00
C MET A 55 4.16 2.68 -3.80
N SER A 56 5.32 3.32 -3.69
CA SER A 56 5.66 4.51 -4.46
C SER A 56 5.57 4.22 -5.96
N ASP A 57 5.08 5.16 -6.76
CA ASP A 57 4.75 4.93 -8.17
C ASP A 57 3.73 3.79 -8.44
N VAL A 58 2.87 3.43 -7.47
CA VAL A 58 1.66 2.63 -7.70
C VAL A 58 0.43 3.54 -7.77
N ASN A 59 -0.51 3.27 -8.67
CA ASN A 59 -1.74 4.04 -8.76
C ASN A 59 -2.72 3.66 -7.64
N LEU A 60 -2.80 4.52 -6.62
CA LEU A 60 -3.69 4.36 -5.45
C LEU A 60 -4.95 5.23 -5.51
N HIS A 61 -5.21 5.91 -6.64
CA HIS A 61 -6.30 6.91 -6.76
C HIS A 61 -7.68 6.37 -6.36
N LYS A 62 -7.92 5.07 -6.56
CA LYS A 62 -9.19 4.43 -6.24
C LYS A 62 -9.25 3.80 -4.84
N ALA A 63 -8.12 3.66 -4.15
CA ALA A 63 -8.05 3.00 -2.85
C ALA A 63 -8.49 3.92 -1.70
N ALA A 64 -9.80 4.20 -1.63
CA ALA A 64 -10.43 5.03 -0.60
C ALA A 64 -10.18 4.55 0.85
N ASP A 65 -9.88 3.26 1.02
CA ASP A 65 -9.66 2.58 2.28
C ASP A 65 -8.19 2.55 2.74
N TRP A 66 -7.26 3.21 2.01
CA TRP A 66 -5.82 3.12 2.28
C TRP A 66 -5.47 3.42 3.74
N LEU A 67 -6.04 4.48 4.30
CA LEU A 67 -5.72 4.92 5.66
C LEU A 67 -6.23 3.92 6.68
N GLN A 68 -7.46 3.42 6.49
CA GLN A 68 -8.02 2.40 7.36
C GLN A 68 -7.20 1.11 7.29
N ALA A 69 -6.85 0.64 6.09
CA ALA A 69 -6.06 -0.58 5.91
C ALA A 69 -4.68 -0.50 6.57
N VAL A 70 -3.96 0.61 6.36
CA VAL A 70 -2.65 0.85 6.96
C VAL A 70 -2.76 0.96 8.49
N SER A 71 -3.79 1.64 9.01
CA SER A 71 -3.98 1.80 10.46
C SER A 71 -4.24 0.49 11.21
N MET A 72 -4.59 -0.58 10.48
CA MET A 72 -4.82 -1.91 11.04
C MET A 72 -3.55 -2.76 11.12
N LEU A 73 -2.41 -2.28 10.59
CA LEU A 73 -1.13 -3.00 10.60
C LEU A 73 -0.38 -2.75 11.91
N PRO A 74 -0.32 -3.72 12.83
CA PRO A 74 0.19 -3.49 14.19
C PRO A 74 1.72 -3.41 14.27
N SER A 75 2.43 -3.78 13.21
CA SER A 75 3.90 -3.84 13.18
C SER A 75 4.53 -2.91 12.16
N LEU A 76 3.74 -2.06 11.49
CA LEU A 76 4.24 -1.19 10.44
C LEU A 76 5.14 -0.09 11.04
N ILE A 77 6.34 0.07 10.46
CA ILE A 77 7.35 1.05 10.87
C ILE A 77 7.59 2.04 9.74
N GLU A 78 7.67 1.54 8.51
CA GLU A 78 8.01 2.33 7.33
C GLU A 78 6.91 2.23 6.27
N LEU A 79 6.45 3.39 5.80
CA LEU A 79 5.38 3.52 4.81
C LEU A 79 5.73 4.56 3.76
N TYR A 80 5.75 4.14 2.50
CA TYR A 80 6.07 4.99 1.36
C TYR A 80 5.00 4.92 0.27
N PHE A 81 4.40 6.07 -0.04
CA PHE A 81 3.44 6.26 -1.14
C PHE A 81 3.82 7.47 -2.02
N ILE A 82 5.12 7.61 -2.31
CA ILE A 82 5.61 8.73 -3.12
C ILE A 82 5.03 8.59 -4.55
N ASN A 83 4.59 9.70 -5.13
CA ASN A 83 4.03 9.73 -6.49
C ASN A 83 2.89 8.70 -6.73
N SER A 84 2.06 8.41 -5.72
CA SER A 84 1.03 7.34 -5.81
C SER A 84 -0.38 7.82 -6.17
N GLN A 85 -0.54 9.07 -6.62
CA GLN A 85 -1.82 9.71 -6.97
C GLN A 85 -2.86 9.81 -5.83
N LEU A 86 -2.45 9.63 -4.57
CA LEU A 86 -3.29 9.83 -3.38
C LEU A 86 -3.83 11.26 -3.28
N ASP A 87 -3.05 12.24 -3.74
CA ASP A 87 -3.42 13.65 -3.81
C ASP A 87 -4.60 13.93 -4.76
N LYS A 88 -4.84 13.03 -5.71
CA LYS A 88 -5.94 13.15 -6.69
C LYS A 88 -7.23 12.49 -6.21
N MET A 89 -7.25 11.89 -5.03
CA MET A 89 -8.45 11.27 -4.49
C MET A 89 -9.55 12.31 -4.27
N ILE A 90 -10.72 12.10 -4.87
CA ILE A 90 -11.92 12.92 -4.63
C ILE A 90 -12.59 12.42 -3.34
N GLN A 91 -11.93 12.61 -2.21
CA GLN A 91 -12.50 12.40 -0.88
C GLN A 91 -12.05 13.58 -0.01
N PRO A 92 -12.92 14.12 0.87
CA PRO A 92 -12.48 15.13 1.81
C PRO A 92 -11.48 14.48 2.75
N VAL A 93 -10.19 14.79 2.62
CA VAL A 93 -9.18 14.50 3.66
C VAL A 93 -9.40 15.41 4.88
N GLY A 94 -10.66 15.70 5.20
CA GLY A 94 -11.06 16.32 6.45
C GLY A 94 -11.09 15.24 7.51
N TYR A 95 -10.26 15.38 8.54
CA TYR A 95 -10.26 14.56 9.76
C TYR A 95 -9.53 13.22 9.73
N ALA A 96 -8.51 13.01 8.89
CA ALA A 96 -7.46 12.07 9.28
C ALA A 96 -6.73 12.68 10.49
N ASN A 97 -7.18 12.36 11.70
CA ASN A 97 -6.52 12.78 12.93
C ASN A 97 -5.25 11.93 13.06
N PHE A 98 -4.12 12.47 12.60
CA PHE A 98 -2.81 11.82 12.60
C PHE A 98 -2.22 11.61 14.01
N THR A 99 -3.01 11.71 15.08
CA THR A 99 -2.54 11.52 16.47
C THR A 99 -2.22 10.07 16.83
N SER A 100 -2.39 9.12 15.91
CA SER A 100 -2.17 7.68 16.14
C SER A 100 -1.25 7.01 15.12
N LEU A 101 -0.57 7.78 14.27
CA LEU A 101 0.60 7.33 13.51
C LEU A 101 1.87 7.72 14.26
#